data_AF-A0A7Y6IUZ0-F1
#
_entry.id   AF-A0A7Y6IUZ0-F1
#
_cell.length_a   1.000
_cell.length_b   1.000
_cell.length_c   1.000
_cell.angle_alpha   90.00
_cell.angle_beta   90.00
_cell.angle_gamma   90.00
#
_symmetry.space_group_name_H-M   'P 1'
#
loop_
_entity.id
_entity.type
_entity.pdbx_description
1 polymer ?
#
loop_
_entity_poly.entity_id
_entity_poly.type
_entity_poly.pdbx_seq_one_letter_code
_entity_poly.pdbx_strand_id
1 'polypeptide(L)' 'MTVNTEIRAGVPALGLALTTAGTAAAGVAAWLAQARPSRLIGGGSWSPDQATEVALGRSFDVVIHLHKVTAARLLP' A
#
# COMPACT_ATOMS: atom_id res chain seq x y z
N MET A 1 -12.47 1.96 -8.94
CA MET A 1 -11.92 0.82 -8.16
C MET A 1 -10.74 1.37 -7.36
N THR A 2 -10.94 1.68 -6.09
CA THR A 2 -9.91 2.35 -5.26
C THR A 2 -9.27 1.31 -4.37
N VAL A 3 -8.01 1.00 -4.62
CA VAL A 3 -7.26 0.01 -3.84
C VAL A 3 -6.58 0.75 -2.69
N ASN A 4 -7.05 0.51 -1.46
CA ASN A 4 -6.42 1.00 -0.24
C ASN A 4 -5.46 -0.07 0.29
N THR A 5 -4.15 0.15 0.12
CA THR A 5 -3.11 -0.76 0.60
C THR A 5 -2.56 -0.24 1.93
N GLU A 6 -2.83 -0.95 3.03
CA GLU A 6 -2.26 -0.66 4.36
C GLU A 6 -1.28 -1.78 4.73
N ILE A 7 0.00 -1.45 4.94
CA ILE A 7 1.02 -2.40 5.41
C ILE A 7 1.27 -2.11 6.88
N ARG A 8 0.88 -3.04 7.77
CA ARG A 8 1.31 -3.02 9.17
C ARG A 8 2.73 -3.59 9.26
N ALA A 9 3.74 -2.72 9.19
CA ALA A 9 5.06 -3.00 9.74
C ALA A 9 5.90 -1.70 9.86
N GLY A 10 5.95 -1.13 11.07
CA GLY A 10 7.13 -0.43 11.61
C GLY A 10 7.85 0.65 10.79
N VAL A 11 7.16 1.41 9.95
CA VAL A 11 7.75 2.62 9.31
C VAL A 11 7.54 3.81 10.26
N PRO A 12 8.58 4.60 10.59
CA PRO A 12 8.39 5.79 11.42
C PRO A 12 7.43 6.75 10.72
N ALA A 13 6.45 7.20 11.49
CA ALA A 13 5.37 8.06 11.04
C ALA A 13 5.91 9.29 10.29
N LEU A 14 5.60 9.39 9.01
CA LEU A 14 5.66 10.63 8.24
C LEU A 14 4.34 10.74 7.50
N GLY A 15 3.62 11.82 7.77
CA GLY A 15 2.40 12.20 7.06
C GLY A 15 2.63 12.20 5.55
N LEU A 16 1.60 11.79 4.81
CA LEU A 16 1.54 11.74 3.34
C LEU A 16 2.91 11.55 2.66
N ALA A 17 3.43 10.32 2.65
CA ALA A 17 4.61 9.99 1.87
C ALA A 17 4.19 9.56 0.46
N LEU A 18 4.60 10.35 -0.54
CA LEU A 18 4.56 9.95 -1.94
C LEU A 18 5.94 9.37 -2.30
N THR A 19 5.97 8.10 -2.70
CA THR A 19 7.21 7.46 -3.15
C THR A 19 6.98 6.86 -4.54
N THR A 20 7.80 7.28 -5.50
CA THR A 20 7.87 6.67 -6.83
C THR A 20 8.89 5.53 -6.80
N ALA A 21 8.50 4.34 -7.24
CA ALA A 21 9.32 3.14 -7.11
C ALA A 21 10.65 3.24 -7.90
N GLY A 22 10.61 3.85 -9.09
CA GLY A 22 11.77 3.99 -9.97
C GLY A 22 12.84 4.98 -9.49
N THR A 23 12.53 5.84 -8.53
CA THR A 23 13.46 6.87 -8.00
C THR A 23 13.74 6.71 -6.50
N ALA A 24 13.31 5.59 -5.91
CA ALA A 24 13.50 5.32 -4.50
C ALA A 24 14.99 5.07 -4.16
N ALA A 25 15.43 5.50 -2.98
CA ALA A 25 16.76 5.18 -2.47
C ALA A 25 16.96 3.64 -2.42
N ALA A 26 18.18 3.16 -2.61
CA ALA A 26 18.47 1.73 -2.83
C ALA A 26 17.86 0.79 -1.76
N GLY A 27 17.92 1.16 -0.48
CA GLY A 27 17.30 0.37 0.60
C GLY A 27 15.77 0.31 0.51
N VAL A 28 15.13 1.41 0.10
CA VAL A 28 13.68 1.48 -0.13
C VAL A 28 13.30 0.69 -1.39
N ALA A 29 14.09 0.80 -2.45
CA ALA A 29 13.88 0.03 -3.68
C ALA A 29 13.97 -1.48 -3.41
N ALA A 30 14.97 -1.93 -2.65
CA ALA A 30 15.09 -3.33 -2.23
C ALA A 30 13.90 -3.78 -1.36
N TRP A 31 13.45 -2.92 -0.44
CA TRP A 31 12.27 -3.21 0.38
C TRP A 31 10.99 -3.34 -0.45
N LEU A 32 10.80 -2.46 -1.43
CA LEU A 32 9.65 -2.44 -2.34
C LEU A 32 9.67 -3.61 -3.34
N ALA A 33 10.85 -4.09 -3.72
CA ALA A 33 11.00 -5.22 -4.64
C ALA A 33 10.66 -6.57 -3.98
N GLN A 34 10.71 -6.66 -2.65
CA GLN A 34 10.38 -7.88 -1.92
C GLN A 34 8.86 -8.04 -1.83
N ALA A 35 8.37 -9.25 -2.15
CA ALA A 35 6.98 -9.61 -1.91
C ALA A 35 6.71 -9.66 -0.40
N ARG A 36 5.61 -9.01 0.01
CA ARG A 36 5.19 -8.96 1.42
C ARG A 36 3.67 -9.12 1.54
N PRO A 37 3.18 -9.69 2.65
CA PRO A 37 1.76 -9.77 2.91
C PRO A 37 1.13 -8.37 2.87
N SER A 38 0.20 -8.19 1.94
CA SER A 38 -0.44 -6.92 1.66
C SER A 38 -1.94 -7.06 1.61
N ARG A 39 -2.63 -6.02 2.09
CA ARG A 39 -4.08 -5.90 2.01
C ARG A 39 -4.46 -5.34 0.64
N LEU A 40 -5.14 -6.14 -0.18
CA LEU A 40 -5.67 -5.70 -1.47
C LEU A 40 -7.20 -5.64 -1.39
N ILE A 41 -7.75 -4.42 -1.43
CA ILE A 41 -9.20 -4.20 -1.28
C ILE A 41 -9.76 -3.76 -2.63
N GLY A 42 -10.57 -4.63 -3.27
CA GLY A 42 -11.17 -4.35 -4.58
C GLY A 42 -12.46 -5.10 -4.89
N GLY A 43 -12.94 -5.98 -3.99
CA GLY A 43 -14.07 -6.89 -4.27
C GLY A 43 -15.22 -6.86 -3.24
N GLY A 44 -15.28 -5.85 -2.38
CA GLY A 44 -16.37 -5.67 -1.41
C GLY A 44 -16.14 -6.27 0.00
N SER A 45 -15.16 -7.15 0.18
CA SER A 45 -14.74 -7.64 1.50
C SER A 45 -13.23 -7.93 1.56
N TRP A 46 -12.62 -7.80 2.74
CA TRP A 46 -11.25 -8.22 3.03
C TRP A 46 -11.18 -8.80 4.45
N SER A 47 -10.46 -9.91 4.61
CA SER A 47 -10.05 -10.49 5.90
C SER A 47 -8.51 -10.51 6.03
N PRO A 48 -7.93 -10.41 7.25
CA PRO A 48 -6.50 -10.57 7.48
C PRO A 48 -5.92 -11.86 6.88
N ASP A 49 -6.71 -12.94 6.91
CA ASP A 49 -6.31 -14.25 6.36
C ASP A 49 -6.28 -14.26 4.82
N GLN A 50 -6.75 -13.19 4.17
CA GLN A 50 -6.73 -12.99 2.72
C GLN A 50 -5.63 -12.02 2.28
N ALA A 51 -4.64 -11.75 3.14
CA ALA A 51 -3.46 -11.00 2.74
C ALA A 51 -2.78 -11.70 1.55
N THR A 52 -2.46 -10.93 0.51
CA THR A 52 -1.80 -11.42 -0.70
C THR A 52 -0.35 -10.96 -0.69
N GLU A 53 0.57 -11.83 -1.07
CA GLU A 53 1.97 -11.46 -1.27
C GLU A 53 2.09 -10.52 -2.48
N VAL A 54 2.50 -9.27 -2.21
CA VAL A 54 2.66 -8.25 -3.25
C VAL A 54 4.04 -7.62 -3.14
N ALA A 55 4.78 -7.63 -4.25
CA ALA A 55 5.99 -6.82 -4.39
C ALA A 55 5.58 -5.44 -4.91
N LEU A 56 5.50 -4.45 -4.02
CA LEU A 56 4.94 -3.13 -4.32
C LEU A 56 5.66 -2.44 -5.49
N GLY A 57 7.00 -2.45 -5.49
CA GLY A 57 7.82 -1.81 -6.52
C GLY A 57 7.79 -2.52 -7.88
N ARG A 58 7.19 -3.72 -7.96
CA ARG A 58 6.94 -4.43 -9.21
C ARG A 58 5.50 -4.28 -9.70
N SER A 59 4.58 -3.98 -8.78
CA SER A 59 3.14 -3.97 -9.05
C SER A 59 2.61 -2.55 -9.31
N PHE A 60 3.29 -1.53 -8.78
CA PHE A 60 2.88 -0.14 -8.88
C PHE A 60 4.09 0.77 -9.12
N ASP A 61 3.93 1.75 -10.01
CA ASP A 61 4.94 2.79 -10.24
C ASP A 61 4.93 3.86 -9.14
N VAL A 62 3.74 4.12 -8.58
CA VAL A 62 3.49 5.13 -7.56
C VAL A 62 2.71 4.52 -6.40
N VAL A 63 3.20 4.73 -5.17
CA VAL A 63 2.52 4.34 -3.94
C VAL A 63 2.22 5.58 -3.12
N ILE A 64 0.96 5.73 -2.74
CA ILE A 64 0.47 6.82 -1.87
C ILE A 64 0.13 6.21 -0.52
N HIS A 65 0.87 6.57 0.52
CA HIS A 65 0.56 6.11 1.87
C HIS A 65 -0.38 7.08 2.58
N LEU A 66 -1.61 6.62 2.83
CA LEU A 66 -2.59 7.33 3.64
C LEU A 66 -2.62 6.72 5.05
N HIS A 67 -2.16 7.47 6.04
CA HIS A 67 -2.05 6.98 7.42
C HIS A 67 -3.42 6.72 8.08
N LYS A 68 -4.46 7.48 7.69
CA LYS A 68 -5.82 7.29 8.19
C LYS A 68 -6.80 7.56 7.06
N VAL A 69 -7.60 6.54 6.74
CA VAL A 69 -8.73 6.66 5.82
C VAL A 69 -10.03 6.49 6.59
N THR A 70 -11.09 7.16 6.12
CA THR A 70 -12.45 6.99 6.65
C THR A 70 -13.35 6.44 5.55
N ALA A 71 -14.51 5.90 5.93
CA ALA A 71 -15.47 5.38 4.96
C ALA A 71 -15.89 6.49 3.99
N ALA A 72 -15.91 6.19 2.70
CA ALA A 72 -16.40 7.12 1.70
C ALA A 72 -17.89 7.41 1.92
N ARG A 73 -18.31 8.66 1.68
CA ARG A 73 -19.74 9.01 1.65
C ARG A 73 -20.31 8.61 0.30
N LEU A 74 -21.36 7.79 0.31
CA LEU A 74 -22.15 7.49 -0.89
C LEU A 74 -22.85 8.78 -1.34
N LEU A 75 -22.64 9.14 -2.60
CA LEU A 75 -23.41 10.18 -3.27
C LEU A 75 -24.73 9.58 -3.76
N PRO A 76 -25.83 10.35 -3.75
CA PRO A 76 -27.14 9.91 -4.23
C PRO A 76 -27.14 9.60 -5.73
#